data_AF-F0T8W8-F1
#
_entry.id   AF-F0T8W8-F1
#
_cell.length_a   1.000
_cell.length_b   1.000
_cell.length_c   1.000
_cell.angle_alpha   90.00
_cell.angle_beta   90.00
_cell.angle_gamma   90.00
#
_symmetry.space_group_name_H-M   'P 1'
#
loop_
_entity.id
_entity.type
_entity.pdbx_description
1 polymer ?
#
loop_
_entity_poly.entity_id
_entity_poly.type
_entity_poly.pdbx_seq_one_letter_code
_entity_poly.pdbx_strand_id
1 'polypeptide(L)'
;MTYCKKCGSENTNGATFCKKCGESMDSVEIKKTSRTVELVLGILGGIFGLLGGVFALMFSAFAPSVASLGASAVIASIVGLIGSAYVLQNPKWGGIILIVSAVWLLISISLFGVLGAVLLGLAGLLAVLRK
;
A
#
# COMPACT_ATOMS: atom_id res chain seq x y z
N MET A 1 27.50 -6.12 19.65
CA MET A 1 28.62 -7.07 19.64
C MET A 1 28.01 -8.45 19.65
N THR A 2 28.51 -9.41 18.87
CA THR A 2 27.97 -10.77 18.81
C THR A 2 29.01 -11.75 19.31
N TYR A 3 28.59 -12.80 20.03
CA TYR A 3 29.49 -13.85 20.52
C TYR A 3 29.37 -15.08 19.65
N CYS A 4 30.51 -15.69 19.31
CA CYS A 4 30.52 -16.93 18.53
C CYS A 4 29.93 -18.10 19.34
N LYS A 5 28.95 -18.80 18.77
CA LYS A 5 28.33 -19.98 19.40
C LYS A 5 29.28 -21.17 19.60
N LYS A 6 30.39 -21.21 18.85
CA LYS A 6 31.36 -22.32 18.90
C LYS A 6 32.54 -22.08 19.82
N CYS A 7 33.10 -20.87 19.83
CA CYS A 7 34.34 -20.57 20.56
C CYS A 7 34.21 -19.45 21.61
N GLY A 8 33.03 -18.83 21.74
CA GLY A 8 32.75 -17.79 22.73
C GLY A 8 33.45 -16.45 22.52
N SER A 9 34.19 -16.25 21.41
CA SER A 9 34.89 -14.98 21.18
C SER A 9 33.92 -13.87 20.75
N GLU A 10 34.24 -12.64 21.16
CA GLU A 10 33.60 -11.42 20.70
C GLU A 10 33.89 -11.13 19.22
N ASN A 11 32.83 -10.81 18.48
CA ASN A 11 32.89 -10.37 17.08
C ASN A 11 32.07 -9.08 16.89
N THR A 12 32.38 -8.38 15.80
CA THR A 12 31.65 -7.19 15.36
C THR A 12 30.23 -7.56 14.91
N ASN A 13 29.27 -6.66 15.14
CA ASN A 13 27.90 -6.85 14.67
C ASN A 13 27.91 -6.93 13.13
N GLY A 14 27.49 -8.07 12.57
CA GLY A 14 27.46 -8.32 11.12
C GLY A 14 28.67 -9.06 10.56
N ALA A 15 29.60 -9.57 11.39
CA ALA A 15 30.67 -10.44 10.93
C ALA A 15 30.09 -11.76 10.36
N THR A 16 30.36 -12.06 9.09
CA THR A 16 29.94 -13.30 8.40
C THR A 16 30.71 -14.53 8.89
N PHE A 17 31.89 -14.32 9.45
CA PHE A 17 32.76 -15.36 10.00
C PHE A 17 33.34 -14.91 11.33
N CYS A 18 33.51 -15.85 12.26
CA CYS A 18 34.13 -15.57 13.54
C CYS A 18 35.64 -15.29 13.39
N LYS A 19 36.14 -14.16 13.93
CA LYS A 19 37.56 -13.75 13.81
C LYS A 19 38.56 -14.78 14.35
N LYS A 20 38.12 -15.61 15.31
CA LYS A 20 38.98 -16.54 16.05
C LYS A 20 38.95 -17.99 15.52
N CYS A 21 37.79 -18.52 15.13
CA CYS A 21 37.62 -19.93 14.79
C CYS A 21 37.12 -20.18 13.35
N GLY A 22 36.81 -19.14 12.58
CA GLY A 22 36.37 -19.26 11.19
C GLY A 22 34.96 -19.80 11.00
N GLU A 23 34.18 -20.02 12.06
CA GLU A 23 32.79 -20.49 11.96
C GLU A 23 31.92 -19.45 11.22
N SER A 24 31.15 -19.90 10.22
CA SER A 24 30.19 -19.05 9.52
C SER A 24 29.10 -18.64 10.49
N MET A 25 29.00 -17.33 10.72
CA MET A 25 27.87 -16.76 11.43
C MET A 25 26.81 -16.54 10.37
N ASP A 26 25.72 -17.33 10.42
CA ASP A 26 24.58 -17.18 9.51
C ASP A 26 24.27 -15.69 9.36
N SER A 27 24.53 -15.17 8.17
CA SER A 27 24.17 -13.83 7.78
C SER A 27 22.66 -13.80 7.79
N VAL A 28 22.08 -13.34 8.90
CA VAL A 28 20.65 -13.07 8.99
C VAL A 28 20.36 -12.03 7.92
N GLU A 29 19.89 -12.48 6.75
CA GLU A 29 19.35 -11.60 5.74
C GLU A 29 18.23 -10.81 6.41
N ILE A 30 18.49 -9.52 6.65
CA ILE A 30 17.45 -8.59 7.06
C ILE A 30 16.52 -8.47 5.86
N LYS A 31 15.47 -9.31 5.85
CA LYS A 31 14.40 -9.26 4.85
C LYS A 31 13.78 -7.87 4.91
N LYS A 32 14.25 -6.98 4.04
CA LYS A 32 13.69 -5.64 3.89
C LYS A 32 12.24 -5.81 3.51
N THR A 33 11.32 -5.48 4.41
CA THR A 33 9.89 -5.70 4.20
C THR A 33 9.47 -4.84 3.02
N SER A 34 9.18 -5.45 1.86
CA SER A 34 8.78 -4.71 0.69
C SER A 34 7.37 -4.14 0.90
N ARG A 35 7.20 -2.86 0.62
CA ARG A 35 5.90 -2.16 0.64
C ARG A 35 5.07 -2.44 -0.62
N THR A 36 5.46 -3.46 -1.38
CA THR A 36 4.85 -3.84 -2.68
C THR A 36 3.38 -4.20 -2.52
N VAL A 37 3.00 -4.83 -1.40
CA VAL A 37 1.61 -5.25 -1.16
C VAL A 37 0.67 -4.05 -1.10
N GLU A 38 1.08 -2.98 -0.40
CA GLU A 38 0.28 -1.76 -0.28
C GLU A 38 0.19 -1.03 -1.62
N LEU A 39 1.31 -0.94 -2.36
CA LEU A 39 1.35 -0.34 -3.69
C LEU A 39 0.44 -1.08 -4.68
N VAL A 40 0.53 -2.41 -4.72
CA VAL A 40 -0.25 -3.24 -5.65
C VAL A 40 -1.73 -3.19 -5.30
N LEU A 41 -2.11 -3.34 -4.03
CA LEU A 41 -3.52 -3.20 -3.63
C LEU A 41 -4.04 -1.79 -3.92
N GLY A 42 -3.21 -0.76 -3.69
CA GLY A 42 -3.57 0.63 -3.97
C GLY A 42 -3.78 0.89 -5.47
N ILE A 43 -2.88 0.40 -6.33
CA ILE A 43 -3.01 0.53 -7.78
C ILE A 43 -4.23 -0.23 -8.29
N LEU A 44 -4.41 -1.49 -7.85
CA LEU A 44 -5.58 -2.29 -8.22
C LEU A 44 -6.88 -1.60 -7.79
N GLY A 45 -6.95 -1.12 -6.55
CA GLY A 45 -8.10 -0.38 -6.04
C GLY A 45 -8.39 0.91 -6.82
N GLY A 46 -7.35 1.65 -7.19
CA GLY A 46 -7.47 2.85 -8.03
C GLY A 46 -7.97 2.55 -9.45
N ILE A 47 -7.50 1.46 -10.07
CA ILE A 47 -7.98 1.02 -11.39
C ILE A 47 -9.45 0.60 -11.33
N PHE A 48 -9.84 -0.20 -10.34
CA PHE A 48 -11.24 -0.59 -10.17
C PHE A 48 -12.13 0.61 -9.85
N GLY A 49 -11.65 1.58 -9.08
CA GLY A 49 -12.35 2.84 -8.85
C GLY A 49 -12.54 3.67 -10.12
N LEU A 50 -11.50 3.73 -10.97
CA LEU A 50 -11.58 4.43 -12.25
C LEU A 50 -12.59 3.78 -13.18
N LEU A 51 -12.55 2.44 -13.31
CA LEU A 51 -13.52 1.68 -14.09
C LEU A 51 -14.95 1.91 -13.58
N GLY A 52 -15.16 1.88 -12.26
CA GLY A 52 -16.45 2.21 -11.65
C GLY A 52 -16.91 3.62 -11.97
N GLY A 53 -16.01 4.62 -11.93
CA GLY A 53 -16.31 6.02 -12.26
C GLY A 53 -16.69 6.21 -13.72
N VAL A 54 -15.95 5.60 -14.64
CA VAL A 54 -16.27 5.61 -16.08
C VAL A 54 -17.62 4.94 -16.34
N PHE A 55 -17.91 3.82 -15.66
CA PHE A 55 -19.20 3.14 -15.80
C PHE A 55 -20.36 4.01 -15.29
N ALA A 56 -20.17 4.73 -14.18
CA ALA A 56 -21.15 5.68 -13.64
C ALA A 56 -21.39 6.85 -14.61
N LEU A 57 -20.33 7.38 -15.25
CA LEU A 57 -20.46 8.39 -16.30
C LEU A 57 -21.20 7.84 -17.53
N MET A 58 -20.97 6.59 -17.92
CA MET A 58 -21.70 5.98 -19.04
C MET A 58 -23.19 5.81 -18.71
N PHE A 59 -23.52 5.46 -17.47
CA PHE A 59 -24.90 5.38 -16.99
C PHE A 59 -25.57 6.74 -16.85
N SER A 60 -24.81 7.84 -16.81
CA SER A 60 -25.37 9.19 -16.70
C SER A 60 -26.19 9.61 -17.91
N ALA A 61 -26.05 8.93 -19.05
CA ALA A 61 -26.92 9.11 -20.21
C ALA A 61 -28.40 8.77 -19.89
N PHE A 62 -28.64 7.85 -18.95
CA PHE A 62 -29.98 7.44 -18.51
C PHE A 62 -30.43 8.16 -17.24
N ALA A 63 -29.48 8.55 -16.39
CA ALA A 63 -29.75 9.27 -15.15
C ALA A 63 -28.75 10.43 -14.99
N PRO A 64 -29.07 11.64 -15.45
CA PRO A 64 -28.11 12.76 -15.48
C PRO A 64 -27.60 13.15 -14.08
N SER A 65 -28.37 12.88 -13.03
CA SER A 65 -27.97 13.09 -11.64
C SER A 65 -26.73 12.30 -11.22
N VAL A 66 -26.40 11.19 -11.89
CA VAL A 66 -25.20 10.39 -11.56
C VAL A 66 -23.91 10.91 -12.19
N ALA A 67 -24.00 11.88 -13.11
CA ALA A 67 -22.83 12.42 -13.81
C ALA A 67 -21.83 13.08 -12.84
N SER A 68 -22.33 13.86 -11.88
CA SER A 68 -21.48 14.54 -10.89
C SER A 68 -20.81 13.56 -9.93
N LEU A 69 -21.51 12.49 -9.55
CA LEU A 69 -20.97 11.42 -8.71
C LEU A 69 -19.91 10.58 -9.46
N GLY A 70 -20.13 10.31 -10.74
CA GLY A 70 -19.14 9.64 -11.59
C GLY A 70 -17.86 10.47 -11.73
N ALA A 71 -17.99 11.77 -11.96
CA ALA A 71 -16.85 12.68 -12.08
C ALA A 71 -16.06 12.78 -10.76
N SER A 72 -16.72 12.91 -9.61
CA SER A 72 -16.03 12.95 -8.30
C SER A 72 -15.28 11.67 -8.01
N ALA A 73 -15.79 10.53 -8.44
CA ALA A 73 -15.15 9.24 -8.22
C ALA A 73 -13.91 9.00 -9.10
N VAL A 74 -13.90 9.55 -10.32
CA VAL A 74 -12.70 9.58 -11.16
C VAL A 74 -11.60 10.39 -10.46
N ILE A 75 -11.95 11.55 -9.90
CA ILE A 75 -11.01 12.38 -9.12
C ILE A 75 -10.50 11.61 -7.90
N ALA A 76 -11.39 10.96 -7.14
CA ALA A 76 -11.01 10.16 -5.97
C ALA A 76 -10.05 9.01 -6.35
N SER A 77 -10.23 8.39 -7.51
CA SER A 77 -9.33 7.34 -8.02
C SER A 77 -7.95 7.89 -8.37
N ILE A 78 -7.86 9.07 -8.99
CA ILE A 78 -6.58 9.73 -9.29
C ILE A 78 -5.83 10.02 -7.99
N VAL A 79 -6.53 10.57 -6.98
CA VAL A 79 -5.94 10.81 -5.66
C VAL A 79 -5.49 9.50 -5.00
N GLY A 80 -6.26 8.42 -5.14
CA GLY A 80 -5.89 7.09 -4.66
C GLY A 80 -4.63 6.53 -5.32
N LEU A 81 -4.46 6.72 -6.63
CA LEU A 81 -3.26 6.31 -7.36
C LEU A 81 -2.03 7.11 -6.92
N ILE A 82 -2.18 8.43 -6.74
CA ILE A 82 -1.11 9.29 -6.21
C ILE A 82 -0.75 8.88 -4.77
N GLY A 83 -1.76 8.61 -3.93
CA GLY A 83 -1.59 8.11 -2.57
C GLY A 83 -0.85 6.78 -2.52
N SER A 84 -1.12 5.89 -3.47
CA SER A 84 -0.44 4.59 -3.62
C SER A 84 1.05 4.77 -3.93
N ALA A 85 1.41 5.69 -4.83
CA ALA A 85 2.82 6.01 -5.09
C ALA A 85 3.49 6.69 -3.87
N TYR A 86 2.76 7.55 -3.16
CA TYR A 86 3.27 8.29 -2.01
C TYR A 86 3.56 7.40 -0.77
N VAL A 87 2.94 6.22 -0.68
CA VAL A 87 3.23 5.20 0.35
C VAL A 87 4.72 4.81 0.38
N LEU A 88 5.40 4.82 -0.77
CA LEU A 88 6.83 4.47 -0.86
C LEU A 88 7.75 5.52 -0.21
N GLN A 89 7.34 6.78 -0.19
CA GLN A 89 8.11 7.86 0.43
C GLN A 89 7.76 7.99 1.91
N ASN A 90 6.47 8.03 2.22
CA ASN A 90 5.94 8.24 3.57
C ASN A 90 4.70 7.35 3.81
N PRO A 91 4.85 6.15 4.38
CA PRO A 91 3.76 5.17 4.46
C PRO A 91 2.59 5.66 5.32
N LYS A 92 2.85 6.44 6.37
CA LYS A 92 1.80 7.03 7.21
C LYS A 92 0.91 7.99 6.43
N TRP A 93 1.52 8.96 5.73
CA TRP A 93 0.78 9.98 4.98
C TRP A 93 0.13 9.37 3.73
N GLY A 94 0.85 8.51 3.00
CA GLY A 94 0.29 7.78 1.86
C GLY A 94 -0.90 6.90 2.26
N GLY A 95 -0.80 6.20 3.39
CA GLY A 95 -1.88 5.37 3.92
C GLY A 95 -3.12 6.18 4.33
N ILE A 96 -2.94 7.35 4.95
CA ILE A 96 -4.06 8.26 5.27
C ILE A 96 -4.75 8.72 3.98
N ILE A 97 -4.00 9.12 2.96
CA ILE A 97 -4.57 9.54 1.66
C ILE A 97 -5.38 8.40 1.04
N LEU A 98 -4.86 7.16 1.07
CA LEU A 98 -5.59 5.98 0.56
C LEU A 98 -6.91 5.72 1.30
N ILE A 99 -6.93 5.87 2.63
CA ILE A 99 -8.15 5.72 3.43
C ILE A 99 -9.16 6.83 3.08
N VAL A 100 -8.70 8.08 2.98
CA VAL A 100 -9.56 9.22 2.61
C VAL A 100 -10.14 9.00 1.20
N SER A 101 -9.32 8.57 0.25
CA SER A 101 -9.77 8.21 -1.10
C SER A 101 -10.77 7.07 -1.09
N ALA A 102 -10.57 6.04 -0.28
CA ALA A 102 -11.50 4.91 -0.17
C ALA A 102 -12.88 5.37 0.32
N VAL A 103 -12.92 6.17 1.38
CA VAL A 103 -14.18 6.71 1.93
C VAL A 103 -14.87 7.62 0.91
N TRP A 104 -14.11 8.49 0.24
CA TRP A 104 -14.64 9.38 -0.81
C TRP A 104 -15.22 8.58 -1.98
N LEU A 105 -14.53 7.55 -2.45
CA LEU A 105 -14.99 6.68 -3.54
C LEU A 105 -16.29 5.94 -3.16
N LEU A 106 -16.38 5.47 -1.91
CA LEU A 106 -17.54 4.75 -1.38
C LEU A 106 -18.76 5.68 -1.29
N ILE A 107 -18.58 6.92 -0.86
CA ILE A 107 -19.66 7.93 -0.85
C ILE A 107 -20.10 8.30 -2.28
N SER A 108 -19.18 8.31 -3.25
CA SER A 108 -19.51 8.72 -4.62
C SER A 108 -20.28 7.65 -5.40
N ILE A 109 -19.80 6.40 -5.44
CA ILE A 109 -20.36 5.38 -6.33
C ILE A 109 -21.18 4.32 -5.56
N SER A 110 -21.06 4.27 -4.23
CA SER A 110 -21.68 3.25 -3.39
C SER A 110 -21.37 1.84 -3.93
N LEU A 111 -22.35 1.17 -4.55
CA LEU A 111 -22.28 -0.25 -4.91
C LEU A 111 -21.18 -0.58 -5.94
N PHE A 112 -21.04 0.20 -7.02
CA PHE A 112 -20.00 -0.07 -8.04
C PHE A 112 -18.59 0.29 -7.56
N GLY A 113 -18.48 1.13 -6.52
CA GLY A 113 -17.22 1.55 -5.93
C GLY A 113 -16.72 0.64 -4.80
N VAL A 114 -17.53 -0.31 -4.33
CA VAL A 114 -17.20 -1.15 -3.15
C VAL A 114 -15.88 -1.87 -3.32
N LEU A 115 -15.65 -2.51 -4.48
CA LEU A 115 -14.42 -3.26 -4.70
C LEU A 115 -13.17 -2.37 -4.65
N GLY A 116 -13.21 -1.22 -5.33
CA GLY A 116 -12.12 -0.25 -5.32
C GLY A 116 -11.89 0.34 -3.92
N ALA A 117 -12.97 0.70 -3.21
CA ALA A 117 -12.90 1.25 -1.87
C ALA A 117 -12.35 0.24 -0.84
N VAL A 118 -12.73 -1.03 -0.92
CA VAL A 118 -12.20 -2.09 -0.05
C VAL A 118 -10.71 -2.30 -0.32
N LEU A 119 -10.29 -2.35 -1.57
CA LEU A 119 -8.87 -2.52 -1.94
C LEU A 119 -8.02 -1.32 -1.47
N LEU A 120 -8.46 -0.09 -1.73
CA LEU A 120 -7.79 1.13 -1.27
C LEU A 120 -7.76 1.24 0.25
N GLY A 121 -8.87 0.89 0.92
CA GLY A 121 -8.97 0.90 2.37
C GLY A 121 -8.04 -0.10 3.03
N LEU A 122 -7.97 -1.34 2.51
CA LEU A 122 -7.04 -2.36 2.99
C LEU A 122 -5.58 -1.94 2.74
N ALA A 123 -5.27 -1.38 1.56
CA ALA A 123 -3.95 -0.84 1.26
C ALA A 123 -3.54 0.27 2.25
N GLY A 124 -4.44 1.21 2.50
CA GLY A 124 -4.21 2.32 3.42
C GLY A 124 -4.06 1.85 4.87
N LEU A 125 -4.90 0.91 5.33
CA LEU A 125 -4.82 0.39 6.69
C LEU A 125 -3.52 -0.39 6.91
N LEU A 126 -3.12 -1.23 5.94
CA LEU A 126 -1.82 -1.91 5.96
C LEU A 126 -0.67 -0.89 6.01
N ALA A 127 -0.75 0.19 5.23
CA ALA A 127 0.29 1.22 5.19
C ALA A 127 0.45 1.99 6.50
N VAL A 128 -0.65 2.28 7.20
CA VAL A 128 -0.62 2.98 8.50
C VAL A 128 -0.17 2.06 9.64
N LEU A 129 -0.61 0.79 9.64
CA LEU A 129 -0.34 -0.15 10.74
C LEU A 129 1.03 -0.84 10.63
N ARG A 130 1.54 -1.11 9.42
CA ARG A 130 2.92 -1.61 9.25
C ARG A 130 3.91 -0.47 9.44
N LYS A 131 4.78 -0.60 10.45
CA LYS A 131 5.95 0.26 10.64
C LYS A 131 7.12 -0.24 9.81
#